data_AF-A0A963ZUQ7-F1
#
_entry.id   AF-A0A963ZUQ7-F1
#
_cell.length_a   1.000
_cell.length_b   1.000
_cell.length_c   1.000
_cell.angle_alpha   90.00
_cell.angle_beta   90.00
_cell.angle_gamma   90.00
#
_symmetry.space_group_name_H-M   'P 1'
#
loop_
_entity.id
_entity.type
_entity.pdbx_description
1 polymer ?
#
loop_
_entity_poly.entity_id
_entity_poly.type
_entity_poly.pdbx_seq_one_letter_code
_entity_poly.pdbx_strand_id
1 'polypeptide(L)'
;MNRCRPGRNRESEPHPIHNAIYPTGKTFNPHNPEQSMKKAVFPILFALIALSSLHAQKQAGALSAADLERMDTYEDTLALLGYAVVNDSTPDNRFLATRALILKLKEALKSPNSFKYPFKRLQTVSIQYPADSTFRIFTWQLYVDVNEYRYYGAIQMNTPDLQLIPLIDRSFDMEEMNLETAKLTNDKWYGTLCYNIRQVETPRGNYYLLFGFDGYKFFTKRKLIDVLTFQDGKPVFGAPVFLSEDQGGNSFSKSRVLLEYSAEASVKLNYDPTHEMILFDHLEEMGAQYGTEGPQYYPDGTYEAYKLGRDGLWHYLPKVFDQVSDTPPVPAPLDEKHKRNLFKKQ
;
A
#
# COMPACT_ATOMS: atom_id res chain seq x y z
N MET A 1 -30.48 34.23 -60.88
CA MET A 1 -29.21 34.34 -61.63
C MET A 1 -28.24 33.30 -61.09
N ASN A 2 -27.81 32.38 -61.97
CA ASN A 2 -26.70 31.41 -61.96
C ASN A 2 -26.34 30.68 -60.63
N ARG A 3 -26.69 29.39 -60.46
CA ARG A 3 -26.07 28.13 -61.02
C ARG A 3 -24.64 27.90 -60.49
N CYS A 4 -24.15 26.73 -60.11
CA CYS A 4 -24.61 25.33 -60.04
C CYS A 4 -23.59 24.55 -59.16
N ARG A 5 -24.04 23.43 -58.57
CA ARG A 5 -23.29 22.37 -57.85
C ARG A 5 -22.48 21.44 -58.83
N PRO A 6 -22.11 20.17 -58.50
CA PRO A 6 -21.10 19.60 -57.55
C PRO A 6 -20.28 18.40 -58.17
N GLY A 7 -19.50 17.67 -57.34
CA GLY A 7 -19.18 16.23 -57.52
C GLY A 7 -17.71 15.91 -57.83
N ARG A 8 -17.16 14.71 -57.58
CA ARG A 8 -17.69 13.43 -57.11
C ARG A 8 -16.50 12.47 -56.78
N ASN A 9 -16.76 11.51 -55.89
CA ASN A 9 -15.96 10.33 -55.46
C ASN A 9 -15.35 9.45 -56.57
N ARG A 10 -14.29 8.67 -56.25
CA ARG A 10 -14.28 7.18 -56.02
C ARG A 10 -12.91 6.50 -56.28
N GLU A 11 -12.63 5.46 -55.46
CA GLU A 11 -12.06 4.10 -55.76
C GLU A 11 -10.78 4.00 -56.63
N SER A 12 -9.85 3.04 -56.56
CA SER A 12 -9.51 1.87 -55.73
C SER A 12 -8.19 1.31 -56.35
N GLU A 13 -7.35 0.65 -55.56
CA GLU A 13 -6.22 -0.28 -55.85
C GLU A 13 -5.98 -0.83 -57.29
N PRO A 14 -4.73 -1.17 -57.69
CA PRO A 14 -4.06 -2.41 -57.21
C PRO A 14 -2.51 -2.46 -57.11
N HIS A 15 -2.02 -3.46 -56.35
CA HIS A 15 -0.64 -3.95 -56.31
C HIS A 15 -0.17 -4.59 -57.63
N PRO A 16 1.15 -4.67 -57.85
CA PRO A 16 1.74 -5.98 -58.13
C PRO A 16 3.11 -6.26 -57.47
N ILE A 17 3.42 -7.55 -57.44
CA ILE A 17 4.57 -8.28 -56.87
C ILE A 17 5.72 -8.34 -57.91
N HIS A 18 7.01 -8.27 -57.51
CA HIS A 18 8.07 -9.20 -57.98
C HIS A 18 9.49 -9.00 -57.36
N ASN A 19 9.98 -10.10 -56.79
CA ASN A 19 11.33 -10.66 -56.60
C ASN A 19 12.65 -9.93 -56.98
N ALA A 20 13.55 -9.94 -55.99
CA ALA A 20 14.93 -10.49 -55.93
C ALA A 20 15.94 -10.25 -57.07
N ILE A 21 17.09 -9.63 -56.72
CA ILE A 21 18.42 -9.87 -57.34
C ILE A 21 19.52 -9.81 -56.25
N TYR A 22 20.41 -10.81 -56.30
CA TYR A 22 21.60 -11.08 -55.46
C TYR A 22 22.75 -10.07 -55.66
N PRO A 23 23.82 -10.15 -54.83
CA PRO A 23 25.08 -10.57 -55.45
C PRO A 23 25.78 -11.71 -54.71
N THR A 24 26.19 -12.68 -55.52
CA THR A 24 27.12 -13.79 -55.26
C THR A 24 28.57 -13.42 -55.60
N GLY A 25 29.51 -13.99 -54.85
CA GLY A 25 30.92 -14.19 -55.22
C GLY A 25 31.80 -14.27 -53.96
N LYS A 26 31.94 -15.42 -53.26
CA LYS A 26 32.73 -16.66 -53.55
C LYS A 26 34.17 -16.33 -53.96
N THR A 27 35.20 -16.75 -53.21
CA THR A 27 35.78 -18.13 -53.10
C THR A 27 36.39 -18.31 -51.68
N PHE A 28 36.27 -19.39 -50.89
CA PHE A 28 36.44 -20.85 -50.99
C PHE A 28 37.85 -21.34 -51.39
N ASN A 29 38.65 -21.82 -50.41
CA ASN A 29 38.97 -23.25 -50.28
C ASN A 29 39.65 -23.59 -48.91
N PRO A 30 39.40 -24.78 -48.29
CA PRO A 30 39.84 -25.17 -46.96
C PRO A 30 40.91 -26.29 -46.94
N HIS A 31 41.62 -26.48 -45.82
CA HIS A 31 41.88 -27.78 -45.16
C HIS A 31 42.76 -27.66 -43.90
N ASN A 32 42.16 -27.98 -42.75
CA ASN A 32 42.55 -28.81 -41.59
C ASN A 32 43.96 -29.47 -41.53
N PRO A 33 44.41 -30.08 -40.40
CA PRO A 33 44.05 -29.98 -38.96
C PRO A 33 45.25 -29.89 -37.96
N GLU A 34 44.89 -29.72 -36.68
CA GLU A 34 45.49 -30.30 -35.45
C GLU A 34 46.84 -29.85 -34.83
N GLN A 35 46.69 -29.49 -33.53
CA GLN A 35 47.52 -29.80 -32.36
C GLN A 35 48.95 -29.23 -32.25
N SER A 36 49.14 -28.33 -31.27
CA SER A 36 49.87 -28.63 -30.02
C SER A 36 50.39 -27.37 -29.30
N MET A 37 49.82 -27.11 -28.14
CA MET A 37 50.50 -26.72 -26.89
C MET A 37 51.41 -25.48 -26.86
N LYS A 38 50.88 -24.34 -26.36
CA LYS A 38 51.67 -23.37 -25.57
C LYS A 38 50.88 -22.84 -24.38
N LYS A 39 51.44 -23.04 -23.19
CA LYS A 39 50.98 -22.57 -21.87
C LYS A 39 51.34 -21.10 -21.69
N ALA A 40 50.44 -20.31 -21.13
CA ALA A 40 50.69 -19.14 -20.25
C ALA A 40 49.32 -18.54 -19.89
N VAL A 41 48.74 -18.87 -18.74
CA VAL A 41 48.72 -18.01 -17.53
C VAL A 41 48.43 -16.55 -17.88
N PHE A 42 47.16 -16.15 -17.76
CA PHE A 42 46.77 -14.75 -17.60
C PHE A 42 45.81 -14.64 -16.40
N PRO A 43 45.98 -13.63 -15.53
CA PRO A 43 45.60 -13.73 -14.13
C PRO A 43 44.18 -13.24 -13.86
N ILE A 44 43.68 -13.77 -12.75
CA ILE A 44 42.51 -13.34 -11.98
C ILE A 44 42.53 -11.82 -11.81
N LEU A 45 41.72 -11.11 -12.60
CA LEU A 45 41.40 -9.69 -12.39
C LEU A 45 39.89 -9.48 -12.65
N PHE A 46 39.08 -10.16 -11.85
CA PHE A 46 37.64 -9.92 -11.77
C PHE A 46 37.16 -10.22 -10.34
N ALA A 47 37.73 -9.52 -9.37
CA ALA A 47 37.34 -9.62 -7.95
C ALA A 47 37.49 -8.28 -7.21
N LEU A 48 37.13 -7.16 -7.84
CA LEU A 48 37.31 -5.83 -7.24
C LEU A 48 36.23 -4.80 -7.57
N ILE A 49 35.01 -5.20 -7.95
CA ILE A 49 33.87 -4.27 -8.02
C ILE A 49 32.63 -4.95 -7.44
N ALA A 50 32.29 -4.52 -6.21
CA ALA A 50 31.02 -4.62 -5.49
C ALA A 50 31.18 -5.05 -4.01
N LEU A 51 32.19 -4.54 -3.32
CA LEU A 51 32.00 -4.17 -1.90
C LEU A 51 31.33 -2.80 -1.88
N SER A 52 30.06 -2.73 -2.28
CA SER A 52 29.19 -1.72 -1.72
C SER A 52 29.03 -2.10 -0.26
N SER A 53 29.70 -1.34 0.60
CA SER A 53 29.56 -1.41 2.05
C SER A 53 28.10 -1.13 2.41
N LEU A 54 27.25 -2.16 2.36
CA LEU A 54 26.08 -2.25 3.23
C LEU A 54 26.64 -2.09 4.63
N HIS A 55 26.58 -0.88 5.16
CA HIS A 55 26.68 -0.68 6.59
C HIS A 55 25.51 -1.46 7.17
N ALA A 56 25.76 -2.71 7.55
CA ALA A 56 24.84 -3.48 8.36
C ALA A 56 24.76 -2.73 9.70
N GLN A 57 23.82 -1.79 9.77
CA GLN A 57 23.55 -1.03 10.96
C GLN A 57 23.12 -2.06 12.01
N LYS A 58 23.87 -2.12 13.12
CA LYS A 58 23.60 -3.07 14.19
C LYS A 58 22.14 -2.86 14.64
N GLN A 59 21.34 -3.91 14.68
CA GLN A 59 19.95 -3.79 15.14
C GLN A 59 19.88 -3.59 16.65
N ALA A 60 18.73 -3.12 17.14
CA ALA A 60 18.46 -3.04 18.57
C ALA A 60 18.62 -4.43 19.23
N GLY A 61 19.31 -4.45 20.38
CA GLY A 61 19.54 -5.66 21.17
C GLY A 61 18.31 -6.07 22.00
N ALA A 62 18.49 -7.05 22.89
CA ALA A 62 17.46 -7.40 23.87
C ALA A 62 17.32 -6.32 24.95
N LEU A 63 16.11 -6.14 25.46
CA LEU A 63 15.86 -5.28 26.62
C LEU A 63 16.39 -5.96 27.90
N SER A 64 17.02 -5.18 28.78
CA SER A 64 17.35 -5.66 30.13
C SER A 64 16.09 -5.79 30.98
N ALA A 65 16.14 -6.57 32.07
CA ALA A 65 14.99 -6.68 32.98
C ALA A 65 14.54 -5.31 33.55
N ALA A 66 15.51 -4.45 33.90
CA ALA A 66 15.22 -3.11 34.40
C ALA A 66 14.61 -2.18 33.32
N ASP A 67 15.02 -2.34 32.05
CA ASP A 67 14.42 -1.59 30.94
C ASP A 67 13.01 -2.09 30.64
N LEU A 68 12.75 -3.40 30.74
CA LEU A 68 11.41 -3.97 30.58
C LEU A 68 10.45 -3.41 31.63
N GLU A 69 10.82 -3.44 32.91
CA GLU A 69 9.99 -2.90 34.00
C GLU A 69 9.69 -1.40 33.81
N ARG A 70 10.69 -0.63 33.38
CA ARG A 70 10.51 0.78 33.05
C ARG A 70 9.55 0.98 31.88
N MET A 71 9.67 0.16 30.83
CA MET A 71 8.79 0.21 29.66
C MET A 71 7.36 -0.18 30.01
N ASP A 72 7.14 -1.13 30.91
CA ASP A 72 5.82 -1.50 31.42
C ASP A 72 5.14 -0.33 32.13
N THR A 73 5.89 0.40 32.97
CA THR A 73 5.38 1.61 33.64
C THR A 73 5.02 2.72 32.63
N TYR A 74 5.85 2.89 31.59
CA TYR A 74 5.52 3.83 30.51
C TYR A 74 4.25 3.42 29.78
N GLU A 75 4.13 2.14 29.44
CA GLU A 75 2.98 1.59 28.72
C GLU A 75 1.67 1.80 29.48
N ASP A 76 1.64 1.66 30.81
CA ASP A 76 0.45 1.90 31.61
C ASP A 76 -0.06 3.34 31.46
N THR A 77 0.87 4.30 31.51
CA THR A 77 0.54 5.71 31.31
C THR A 77 0.09 5.97 29.88
N LEU A 78 0.79 5.38 28.89
CA LEU A 78 0.45 5.53 27.48
C LEU A 78 -0.94 4.95 27.16
N ALA A 79 -1.28 3.79 27.73
CA ALA A 79 -2.58 3.16 27.52
C ALA A 79 -3.72 4.02 28.08
N LEU A 80 -3.54 4.60 29.27
CA LEU A 80 -4.50 5.54 29.86
C LEU A 80 -4.68 6.80 28.99
N LEU A 81 -3.57 7.41 28.58
CA LEU A 81 -3.60 8.59 27.72
C LEU A 81 -4.24 8.29 26.37
N GLY A 82 -3.87 7.16 25.76
CA GLY A 82 -4.44 6.68 24.51
C GLY A 82 -5.94 6.45 24.60
N TYR A 83 -6.41 5.85 25.69
CA TYR A 83 -7.84 5.71 25.97
C TYR A 83 -8.55 7.07 26.03
N ALA A 84 -7.97 8.05 26.73
CA ALA A 84 -8.52 9.41 26.81
C ALA A 84 -8.55 10.13 25.45
N VAL A 85 -7.54 9.92 24.59
CA VAL A 85 -7.52 10.48 23.22
C VAL A 85 -8.73 10.01 22.41
N VAL A 86 -9.15 8.76 22.56
CA VAL A 86 -10.25 8.19 21.77
C VAL A 86 -11.61 8.44 22.42
N ASN A 87 -11.70 8.36 23.75
CA ASN A 87 -12.98 8.23 24.46
C ASN A 87 -13.39 9.45 25.29
N ASP A 88 -12.54 10.46 25.47
CA ASP A 88 -12.97 11.65 26.21
C ASP A 88 -14.07 12.40 25.43
N SER A 89 -15.13 12.77 26.15
CA SER A 89 -16.29 13.48 25.60
C SER A 89 -15.97 14.88 25.08
N THR A 90 -14.92 15.52 25.57
CA THR A 90 -14.58 16.90 25.22
C THR A 90 -13.38 16.95 24.27
N PRO A 91 -13.47 17.70 23.15
CA PRO A 91 -12.34 17.87 22.24
C PRO A 91 -11.07 18.36 22.96
N ASP A 92 -11.19 19.34 23.86
CA ASP A 92 -10.07 19.92 24.61
C ASP A 92 -9.29 18.88 25.41
N ASN A 93 -9.97 17.98 26.13
CA ASN A 93 -9.30 16.92 26.86
C ASN A 93 -8.65 15.91 25.90
N ARG A 94 -9.27 15.58 24.75
CA ARG A 94 -8.63 14.71 23.73
C ARG A 94 -7.36 15.36 23.18
N PHE A 95 -7.36 16.67 22.94
CA PHE A 95 -6.17 17.42 22.52
C PHE A 95 -5.07 17.41 23.60
N LEU A 96 -5.42 17.67 24.87
CA LEU A 96 -4.48 17.64 25.99
C LEU A 96 -3.90 16.23 26.20
N ALA A 97 -4.74 15.19 26.15
CA ALA A 97 -4.34 13.79 26.23
C ALA A 97 -3.40 13.42 25.07
N THR A 98 -3.68 13.90 23.86
CA THR A 98 -2.84 13.65 22.67
C THR A 98 -1.46 14.28 22.86
N ARG A 99 -1.39 15.53 23.35
CA ARG A 99 -0.11 16.19 23.64
C ARG A 99 0.68 15.43 24.72
N ALA A 100 0.02 14.99 25.78
CA ALA A 100 0.64 14.19 26.83
C ALA A 100 1.12 12.82 26.30
N LEU A 101 0.33 12.17 25.45
CA LEU A 101 0.65 10.90 24.80
C LEU A 101 1.93 11.02 23.97
N ILE A 102 2.03 12.06 23.12
CA ILE A 102 3.21 12.32 22.29
C ILE A 102 4.46 12.48 23.15
N LEU A 103 4.40 13.30 24.19
CA LEU A 103 5.54 13.55 25.07
C LEU A 103 5.97 12.27 25.79
N LYS A 104 5.00 11.53 26.36
CA LYS A 104 5.27 10.29 27.09
C LYS A 104 5.80 9.19 26.16
N LEU A 105 5.28 9.09 24.93
CA LEU A 105 5.74 8.11 23.96
C LEU A 105 7.17 8.42 23.54
N LYS A 106 7.47 9.69 23.27
CA LYS A 106 8.84 10.13 22.96
C LYS A 106 9.81 9.82 24.11
N GLU A 107 9.39 9.96 25.36
CA GLU A 107 10.19 9.56 26.53
C GLU A 107 10.39 8.05 26.58
N ALA A 108 9.34 7.26 26.42
CA ALA A 108 9.41 5.80 26.43
C ALA A 108 10.36 5.27 25.35
N LEU A 109 10.28 5.81 24.13
CA LEU A 109 11.11 5.39 23.01
C LEU A 109 12.60 5.71 23.17
N LYS A 110 12.98 6.62 24.06
CA LYS A 110 14.39 6.86 24.41
C LYS A 110 15.02 5.74 25.25
N SER A 111 14.20 4.85 25.81
CA SER A 111 14.72 3.70 26.54
C SER A 111 15.60 2.83 25.60
N PRO A 112 16.75 2.33 26.07
CA PRO A 112 17.61 1.46 25.27
C PRO A 112 16.83 0.29 24.68
N ASN A 113 17.07 -0.04 23.41
CA ASN A 113 16.42 -1.15 22.72
C ASN A 113 14.88 -1.11 22.69
N SER A 114 14.26 0.07 22.87
CA SER A 114 12.79 0.24 22.90
C SER A 114 12.08 -0.30 21.66
N PHE A 115 12.77 -0.41 20.51
CA PHE A 115 12.26 -1.02 19.28
C PHE A 115 11.67 -2.42 19.49
N LYS A 116 12.29 -3.21 20.38
CA LYS A 116 11.88 -4.59 20.69
C LYS A 116 10.70 -4.67 21.66
N TYR A 117 10.30 -3.56 22.27
CA TYR A 117 9.17 -3.53 23.19
C TYR A 117 7.84 -3.45 22.43
N PRO A 118 6.90 -4.39 22.61
CA PRO A 118 5.74 -4.53 21.73
C PRO A 118 4.55 -3.59 22.02
N PHE A 119 4.49 -2.95 23.18
CA PHE A 119 3.35 -2.12 23.61
C PHE A 119 1.97 -2.81 23.48
N LYS A 120 1.81 -4.00 24.10
CA LYS A 120 0.58 -4.82 24.05
C LYS A 120 -0.68 -4.16 24.61
N ARG A 121 -0.58 -3.26 25.59
CA ARG A 121 -1.70 -2.54 26.23
C ARG A 121 -2.07 -1.26 25.48
N LEU A 122 -1.20 -0.73 24.63
CA LEU A 122 -1.44 0.51 23.87
C LEU A 122 -2.26 0.25 22.60
N GLN A 123 -3.52 -0.13 22.75
CA GLN A 123 -4.37 -0.55 21.62
C GLN A 123 -4.88 0.62 20.75
N THR A 124 -4.87 1.85 21.27
CA THR A 124 -5.35 3.04 20.56
C THR A 124 -4.33 3.62 19.59
N VAL A 125 -3.10 3.10 19.60
CA VAL A 125 -2.04 3.45 18.64
C VAL A 125 -1.77 2.22 17.80
N SER A 126 -1.88 2.35 16.49
CA SER A 126 -1.45 1.29 15.59
C SER A 126 0.07 1.27 15.51
N ILE A 127 0.65 0.10 15.77
CA ILE A 127 2.09 -0.15 15.73
C ILE A 127 2.34 -1.29 14.74
N GLN A 128 2.85 -0.96 13.56
CA GLN A 128 3.05 -1.94 12.49
C GLN A 128 4.52 -2.13 12.18
N TYR A 129 4.89 -3.38 11.92
CA TYR A 129 6.24 -3.80 11.56
C TYR A 129 6.23 -4.39 10.14
N PRO A 130 7.20 -4.03 9.28
CA PRO A 130 7.49 -4.81 8.07
C PRO A 130 8.07 -6.18 8.45
N ALA A 131 8.03 -7.12 7.50
CA ALA A 131 8.52 -8.49 7.71
C ALA A 131 10.02 -8.53 8.09
N ASP A 132 10.84 -7.66 7.50
CA ASP A 132 12.27 -7.52 7.82
C ASP A 132 12.55 -6.85 9.18
N SER A 133 11.53 -6.31 9.86
CA SER A 133 11.65 -5.58 11.12
C SER A 133 12.71 -4.47 11.09
N THR A 134 12.94 -3.83 9.93
CA THR A 134 13.92 -2.74 9.77
C THR A 134 13.48 -1.43 10.44
N PHE A 135 12.17 -1.22 10.55
CA PHE A 135 11.55 -0.12 11.28
C PHE A 135 10.22 -0.57 11.87
N ARG A 136 9.54 0.33 12.57
CA ARG A 136 8.12 0.22 12.89
C ARG A 136 7.47 1.58 12.75
N ILE A 137 6.21 1.60 12.35
CA ILE A 137 5.43 2.83 12.25
C ILE A 137 4.41 2.87 13.39
N PHE A 138 4.33 4.01 14.04
CA PHE A 138 3.27 4.37 14.98
C PHE A 138 2.30 5.29 14.25
N THR A 139 1.01 5.01 14.31
CA THR A 139 -0.03 5.91 13.82
C THR A 139 -1.23 5.90 14.75
N TRP A 140 -1.82 7.07 15.00
CA TRP A 140 -3.08 7.20 15.71
C TRP A 140 -3.85 8.42 15.20
N GLN A 141 -5.16 8.43 15.46
CA GLN A 141 -6.05 9.49 15.03
C GLN A 141 -6.60 10.26 16.23
N LEU A 142 -6.90 11.52 16.02
CA LEU A 142 -7.61 12.40 16.92
C LEU A 142 -8.89 12.86 16.20
N TYR A 143 -10.04 12.51 16.77
CA TYR A 143 -11.33 13.04 16.34
C TYR A 143 -11.46 14.48 16.83
N VAL A 144 -11.44 15.43 15.90
CA VAL A 144 -11.61 16.87 16.20
C VAL A 144 -13.09 17.17 16.20
N ASP A 145 -13.74 16.95 15.06
CA ASP A 145 -15.18 17.08 14.89
C ASP A 145 -15.71 16.17 13.77
N VAL A 146 -16.98 16.36 13.43
CA VAL A 146 -17.74 15.57 12.45
C VAL A 146 -17.10 15.47 11.06
N ASN A 147 -16.30 16.46 10.65
CA ASN A 147 -15.64 16.54 9.34
C ASN A 147 -14.11 16.68 9.44
N GLU A 148 -13.55 16.74 10.65
CA GLU A 148 -12.12 16.90 10.86
C GLU A 148 -11.54 15.78 11.73
N TYR A 149 -10.59 15.05 11.15
CA TYR A 149 -9.66 14.18 11.86
C TYR A 149 -8.25 14.73 11.72
N ARG A 150 -7.45 14.52 12.77
CA ARG A 150 -6.01 14.75 12.71
C ARG A 150 -5.27 13.45 12.95
N TYR A 151 -4.21 13.23 12.20
CA TYR A 151 -3.38 12.06 12.37
C TYR A 151 -2.02 12.42 12.91
N TYR A 152 -1.45 11.49 13.64
CA TYR A 152 -0.11 11.60 14.17
C TYR A 152 0.61 10.31 13.85
N GLY A 153 1.89 10.42 13.53
CA GLY A 153 2.70 9.24 13.34
C GLY A 153 4.19 9.48 13.53
N ALA A 154 4.90 8.37 13.68
CA ALA A 154 6.35 8.36 13.72
C ALA A 154 6.88 7.03 13.21
N ILE A 155 8.01 7.07 12.52
CA ILE A 155 8.78 5.89 12.15
C ILE A 155 9.96 5.76 13.11
N GLN A 156 10.07 4.63 13.80
CA GLN A 156 11.26 4.29 14.57
C GLN A 156 12.08 3.25 13.82
N MET A 157 13.34 3.56 13.52
CA MET A 157 14.25 2.59 12.90
C MET A 157 14.75 1.57 13.93
N ASN A 158 15.03 0.35 13.48
CA ASN A 158 15.60 -0.71 14.31
C ASN A 158 17.12 -0.53 14.44
N THR A 159 17.53 0.47 15.19
CA THR A 159 18.93 0.84 15.45
C THR A 159 19.22 0.79 16.96
N PRO A 160 20.49 0.71 17.40
CA PRO A 160 20.82 0.63 18.83
C PRO A 160 20.50 1.96 19.53
N ASP A 161 20.82 3.07 18.83
CA ASP A 161 20.45 4.42 19.22
C ASP A 161 19.07 4.76 18.66
N LEU A 162 18.32 5.61 19.37
CA LEU A 162 17.01 6.04 18.92
C LEU A 162 17.11 6.89 17.65
N GLN A 163 16.66 6.32 16.53
CA GLN A 163 16.35 7.07 15.31
C GLN A 163 14.84 7.12 15.13
N LEU A 164 14.27 8.30 15.38
CA LEU A 164 12.82 8.56 15.33
C LEU A 164 12.54 9.66 14.30
N ILE A 165 11.70 9.34 13.33
CA ILE A 165 11.33 10.25 12.24
C ILE A 165 9.85 10.62 12.42
N PRO A 166 9.51 11.87 12.76
CA PRO A 166 8.12 12.28 12.90
C PRO A 166 7.43 12.35 11.53
N LEU A 167 6.17 11.91 11.48
CA LEU A 167 5.28 12.09 10.35
C LEU A 167 4.35 13.27 10.67
N ILE A 168 4.45 14.33 9.87
CA ILE A 168 3.70 15.56 10.01
C ILE A 168 2.53 15.49 9.04
N ASP A 169 1.34 15.31 9.60
CA ASP A 169 0.09 15.29 8.84
C ASP A 169 -0.15 16.64 8.16
N ARG A 170 -0.38 16.58 6.85
CA ARG A 170 -0.70 17.69 5.96
C ARG A 170 -1.93 17.42 5.10
N SER A 171 -2.74 16.42 5.46
CA SER A 171 -3.98 16.07 4.75
C SER A 171 -4.91 17.27 4.54
N PHE A 172 -5.03 18.16 5.53
CA PHE A 172 -5.83 19.39 5.47
C PHE A 172 -5.35 20.41 4.42
N ASP A 173 -4.08 20.36 4.00
CA ASP A 173 -3.51 21.23 2.97
C ASP A 173 -3.54 20.56 1.56
N MET A 174 -4.19 19.41 1.41
CA MET A 174 -4.08 18.54 0.22
C MET A 174 -5.41 18.22 -0.47
N GLU A 175 -6.50 18.91 -0.14
CA GLU A 175 -7.83 18.62 -0.70
C GLU A 175 -7.88 18.70 -2.24
N GLU A 176 -7.17 19.67 -2.84
CA GLU A 176 -7.11 19.87 -4.29
C GLU A 176 -6.00 19.03 -4.97
N MET A 177 -5.19 18.31 -4.18
CA MET A 177 -4.06 17.54 -4.70
C MET A 177 -4.53 16.17 -5.20
N ASN A 178 -4.03 15.76 -6.37
CA ASN A 178 -4.20 14.38 -6.82
C ASN A 178 -3.26 13.43 -6.06
N LEU A 179 -3.76 12.87 -4.95
CA LEU A 179 -3.04 11.94 -4.09
C LEU A 179 -2.60 10.64 -4.80
N GLU A 180 -3.30 10.22 -5.85
CA GLU A 180 -2.94 9.01 -6.61
C GLU A 180 -1.65 9.18 -7.42
N THR A 181 -1.16 10.40 -7.59
CA THR A 181 0.09 10.71 -8.33
C THR A 181 1.12 11.48 -7.52
N ALA A 182 0.74 11.95 -6.32
CA ALA A 182 1.58 12.77 -5.48
C ALA A 182 2.77 11.98 -4.88
N LYS A 183 3.93 12.65 -4.82
CA LYS A 183 5.10 12.18 -4.07
C LYS A 183 5.23 13.02 -2.80
N LEU A 184 5.28 12.36 -1.65
CA LEU A 184 5.25 13.02 -0.34
C LEU A 184 6.49 12.68 0.49
N THR A 185 6.76 13.51 1.49
CA THR A 185 7.85 13.39 2.47
C THR A 185 7.28 13.32 3.88
N ASN A 186 8.08 13.02 4.90
CA ASN A 186 7.56 12.95 6.27
C ASN A 186 7.00 14.27 6.81
N ASP A 187 7.47 15.42 6.33
CA ASP A 187 6.95 16.75 6.71
C ASP A 187 5.68 17.16 5.94
N LYS A 188 5.30 16.36 4.93
CA LYS A 188 4.09 16.48 4.11
C LYS A 188 3.37 15.14 4.03
N TRP A 189 3.27 14.43 5.14
CA TRP A 189 2.65 13.12 5.15
C TRP A 189 1.13 13.25 5.03
N TYR A 190 0.50 12.43 4.18
CA TYR A 190 -0.96 12.30 4.17
C TYR A 190 -1.37 11.41 5.34
N GLY A 191 -1.94 12.01 6.38
CA GLY A 191 -2.29 11.36 7.63
C GLY A 191 -3.24 10.18 7.46
N THR A 192 -2.84 9.01 7.97
CA THR A 192 -3.68 7.82 8.03
C THR A 192 -3.39 6.98 9.26
N LEU A 193 -4.38 6.23 9.73
CA LEU A 193 -4.18 5.11 10.64
C LEU A 193 -3.66 3.91 9.82
N CYS A 194 -2.38 3.60 9.94
CA CYS A 194 -1.75 2.48 9.24
C CYS A 194 -2.12 1.16 9.93
N TYR A 195 -2.90 0.30 9.28
CA TYR A 195 -3.35 -0.97 9.88
C TYR A 195 -2.60 -2.20 9.36
N ASN A 196 -1.81 -2.07 8.29
CA ASN A 196 -0.97 -3.16 7.79
C ASN A 196 0.24 -2.61 7.02
N ILE A 197 1.33 -3.39 6.99
CA ILE A 197 2.52 -3.13 6.17
C ILE A 197 2.88 -4.41 5.40
N ARG A 198 3.11 -4.26 4.10
CA ARG A 198 3.69 -5.34 3.27
C ARG A 198 5.02 -4.91 2.69
N GLN A 199 6.09 -5.59 3.07
CA GLN A 199 7.38 -5.50 2.38
C GLN A 199 7.28 -6.13 1.00
N VAL A 200 7.78 -5.44 -0.02
CA VAL A 200 7.82 -5.88 -1.41
C VAL A 200 9.23 -5.75 -1.93
N GLU A 201 9.76 -6.86 -2.45
CA GLU A 201 11.08 -6.92 -3.05
C GLU A 201 10.92 -7.05 -4.57
N THR A 202 11.57 -6.16 -5.32
CA THR A 202 11.47 -6.15 -6.77
C THR A 202 12.83 -5.89 -7.41
N PRO A 203 13.02 -6.25 -8.69
CA PRO A 203 14.21 -5.88 -9.44
C PRO A 203 14.44 -4.36 -9.53
N ARG A 204 13.40 -3.54 -9.30
CA ARG A 204 13.45 -2.08 -9.35
C ARG A 204 13.78 -1.45 -7.98
N GLY A 205 13.90 -2.26 -6.94
CA GLY A 205 14.14 -1.84 -5.56
C GLY A 205 13.07 -2.34 -4.59
N ASN A 206 13.43 -2.33 -3.31
CA ASN A 206 12.55 -2.74 -2.22
C ASN A 206 11.74 -1.54 -1.73
N TYR A 207 10.49 -1.79 -1.38
CA TYR A 207 9.58 -0.80 -0.82
C TYR A 207 8.58 -1.46 0.14
N TYR A 208 7.83 -0.63 0.85
CA TYR A 208 6.82 -1.06 1.80
C TYR A 208 5.47 -0.48 1.40
N LEU A 209 4.48 -1.34 1.22
CA LEU A 209 3.10 -0.92 1.07
C LEU A 209 2.52 -0.63 2.46
N LEU A 210 2.01 0.57 2.66
CA LEU A 210 1.34 0.97 3.89
C LEU A 210 -0.16 1.03 3.63
N PHE A 211 -0.92 0.18 4.31
CA PHE A 211 -2.38 0.19 4.23
C PHE A 211 -2.92 1.14 5.29
N GLY A 212 -3.58 2.21 4.86
CA GLY A 212 -4.05 3.30 5.70
C GLY A 212 -5.57 3.43 5.70
N PHE A 213 -6.12 3.76 6.86
CA PHE A 213 -7.50 4.19 7.05
C PHE A 213 -7.53 5.69 7.36
N ASP A 214 -8.48 6.39 6.74
CA ASP A 214 -8.75 7.80 6.98
C ASP A 214 -10.26 7.98 7.21
N GLY A 215 -10.62 8.46 8.40
CA GLY A 215 -11.98 8.82 8.80
C GLY A 215 -12.60 9.92 7.95
N TYR A 216 -11.78 10.71 7.25
CA TYR A 216 -12.11 11.73 6.26
C TYR A 216 -13.24 12.69 6.67
N LYS A 217 -14.50 12.41 6.28
CA LYS A 217 -15.66 13.28 6.53
C LYS A 217 -16.84 12.49 7.11
N PHE A 218 -17.89 13.19 7.54
CA PHE A 218 -19.04 12.56 8.18
C PHE A 218 -19.68 11.42 7.37
N PHE A 219 -19.92 11.65 6.08
CA PHE A 219 -20.59 10.69 5.20
C PHE A 219 -19.63 9.84 4.37
N THR A 220 -18.33 10.16 4.35
CA THR A 220 -17.37 9.52 3.45
C THR A 220 -16.10 9.15 4.23
N LYS A 221 -15.69 7.89 4.10
CA LYS A 221 -14.41 7.38 4.62
C LYS A 221 -13.45 7.09 3.48
N ARG A 222 -12.18 6.97 3.82
CA ARG A 222 -11.11 6.66 2.86
C ARG A 222 -10.27 5.49 3.34
N LYS A 223 -9.90 4.62 2.40
CA LYS A 223 -8.82 3.63 2.57
C LYS A 223 -7.82 3.81 1.45
N LEU A 224 -6.55 3.64 1.76
CA LEU A 224 -5.50 3.83 0.76
C LEU A 224 -4.30 2.94 0.98
N ILE A 225 -3.51 2.78 -0.09
CA ILE A 225 -2.21 2.12 -0.07
C ILE A 225 -1.14 3.13 -0.46
N ASP A 226 -0.28 3.48 0.50
CA ASP A 226 0.94 4.24 0.22
C ASP A 226 2.09 3.31 -0.12
N VAL A 227 3.10 3.86 -0.79
CA VAL A 227 4.37 3.19 -1.05
C VAL A 227 5.49 3.95 -0.35
N LEU A 228 5.96 3.40 0.76
CA LEU A 228 7.07 3.92 1.53
C LEU A 228 8.40 3.36 0.99
N THR A 229 9.32 4.28 0.72
CA THR A 229 10.73 4.03 0.43
C THR A 229 11.61 4.88 1.34
N PHE A 230 12.89 4.54 1.48
CA PHE A 230 13.86 5.39 2.19
C PHE A 230 14.90 5.93 1.21
N GLN A 231 15.04 7.24 1.14
CA GLN A 231 16.06 7.94 0.35
C GLN A 231 16.98 8.67 1.32
N ASP A 232 18.25 8.29 1.35
CA ASP A 232 19.24 8.81 2.30
C ASP A 232 18.78 8.74 3.77
N GLY A 233 18.13 7.63 4.13
CA GLY A 233 17.59 7.39 5.48
C GLY A 233 16.33 8.19 5.83
N LYS A 234 15.77 8.97 4.88
CA LYS A 234 14.51 9.70 5.06
C LYS A 234 13.37 8.98 4.33
N PRO A 235 12.18 8.87 4.95
CA PRO A 235 11.03 8.25 4.31
C PRO A 235 10.49 9.14 3.17
N VAL A 236 10.16 8.50 2.07
CA VAL A 236 9.54 9.09 0.89
C VAL A 236 8.37 8.20 0.48
N PHE A 237 7.25 8.85 0.21
CA PHE A 237 5.96 8.23 -0.06
C PHE A 237 5.53 8.45 -1.50
N GLY A 238 4.73 7.53 -2.05
CA GLY A 238 4.16 7.64 -3.39
C GLY A 238 5.11 7.26 -4.53
N ALA A 239 5.78 6.10 -4.44
CA ALA A 239 6.46 5.53 -5.61
C ALA A 239 5.44 4.99 -6.63
N PRO A 240 5.59 5.28 -7.94
CA PRO A 240 4.59 4.95 -8.95
C PRO A 240 4.68 3.48 -9.38
N VAL A 241 4.10 2.59 -8.59
CA VAL A 241 4.19 1.13 -8.79
C VAL A 241 2.87 0.48 -9.21
N PHE A 242 1.75 1.19 -9.16
CA PHE A 242 0.44 0.64 -9.51
C PHE A 242 0.08 0.98 -10.96
N LEU A 243 0.06 0.00 -11.85
CA LEU A 243 -0.39 0.19 -13.22
C LEU A 243 -1.91 0.03 -13.32
N SER A 244 -2.53 1.03 -13.94
CA SER A 244 -3.95 1.10 -14.24
C SER A 244 -4.14 1.43 -15.72
N GLU A 245 -5.33 1.18 -16.26
CA GLU A 245 -5.69 1.57 -17.62
C GLU A 245 -6.84 2.58 -17.59
N ASP A 246 -6.82 3.54 -18.52
CA ASP A 246 -7.96 4.43 -18.75
C ASP A 246 -9.03 3.77 -19.64
N GLN A 247 -10.16 4.44 -19.85
CA GLN A 247 -11.24 3.92 -20.70
C GLN A 247 -10.82 3.72 -22.17
N GLY A 248 -9.73 4.37 -22.60
CA GLY A 248 -9.15 4.24 -23.94
C GLY A 248 -8.10 3.13 -24.05
N GLY A 249 -7.83 2.40 -22.97
CA GLY A 249 -6.81 1.35 -22.92
C GLY A 249 -5.38 1.87 -22.78
N ASN A 250 -5.17 3.16 -22.43
CA ASN A 250 -3.83 3.67 -22.16
C ASN A 250 -3.43 3.34 -20.72
N SER A 251 -2.29 2.66 -20.57
CA SER A 251 -1.74 2.35 -19.25
C SER A 251 -1.07 3.58 -18.62
N PHE A 252 -1.32 3.79 -17.34
CA PHE A 252 -0.66 4.82 -16.52
C PHE A 252 -0.33 4.27 -15.14
N SER A 253 0.66 4.89 -14.48
CA SER A 253 1.10 4.48 -13.15
C SER A 253 0.57 5.42 -12.07
N LYS A 254 -0.05 4.85 -11.03
CA LYS A 254 -0.41 5.53 -9.79
C LYS A 254 0.66 5.29 -8.73
N SER A 255 0.87 6.29 -7.91
CA SER A 255 1.69 6.30 -6.70
C SER A 255 0.94 5.82 -5.46
N ARG A 256 -0.39 5.87 -5.50
CA ARG A 256 -1.28 5.47 -4.42
C ARG A 256 -2.55 4.85 -4.99
N VAL A 257 -3.08 3.86 -4.30
CA VAL A 257 -4.47 3.40 -4.49
C VAL A 257 -5.31 4.10 -3.44
N LEU A 258 -6.36 4.81 -3.84
CA LEU A 258 -7.28 5.51 -2.93
C LEU A 258 -8.71 5.06 -3.21
N LEU A 259 -9.38 4.58 -2.16
CA LEU A 259 -10.79 4.21 -2.18
C LEU A 259 -11.56 5.17 -1.27
N GLU A 260 -12.50 5.90 -1.86
CA GLU A 260 -13.48 6.71 -1.12
C GLU A 260 -14.81 5.98 -1.11
N TYR A 261 -15.44 5.86 0.06
CA TYR A 261 -16.65 5.08 0.21
C TYR A 261 -17.57 5.64 1.28
N SER A 262 -18.85 5.31 1.19
CA SER A 262 -19.86 5.72 2.17
C SER A 262 -19.43 5.30 3.59
N ALA A 263 -19.58 6.21 4.55
CA ALA A 263 -19.27 5.96 5.95
C ALA A 263 -20.13 4.83 6.56
N GLU A 264 -21.26 4.49 5.94
CA GLU A 264 -22.15 3.39 6.32
C GLU A 264 -21.66 2.01 5.83
N ALA A 265 -20.78 1.99 4.83
CA ALA A 265 -20.25 0.77 4.26
C ALA A 265 -18.98 0.28 4.98
N SER A 266 -18.71 -1.02 4.87
CA SER A 266 -17.44 -1.64 5.25
C SER A 266 -16.74 -2.12 3.99
N VAL A 267 -15.60 -1.51 3.67
CA VAL A 267 -14.82 -1.80 2.45
C VAL A 267 -13.52 -2.52 2.78
N LYS A 268 -13.17 -3.58 2.05
CA LYS A 268 -11.89 -4.28 2.12
C LYS A 268 -10.85 -3.59 1.25
N LEU A 269 -9.63 -3.47 1.77
CA LEU A 269 -8.42 -3.11 1.03
C LEU A 269 -7.24 -3.72 1.76
N ASN A 270 -6.72 -4.87 1.32
CA ASN A 270 -5.60 -5.51 2.01
C ASN A 270 -4.84 -6.46 1.09
N TYR A 271 -3.61 -6.81 1.47
CA TYR A 271 -2.88 -7.91 0.84
C TYR A 271 -3.48 -9.25 1.28
N ASP A 272 -3.86 -10.07 0.30
CA ASP A 272 -4.31 -11.44 0.51
C ASP A 272 -3.14 -12.41 0.29
N PRO A 273 -2.65 -13.08 1.35
CA PRO A 273 -1.50 -13.97 1.24
C PRO A 273 -1.81 -15.28 0.51
N THR A 274 -3.09 -15.68 0.42
CA THR A 274 -3.50 -16.90 -0.27
C THR A 274 -3.47 -16.72 -1.78
N HIS A 275 -3.92 -15.57 -2.26
CA HIS A 275 -3.96 -15.24 -3.68
C HIS A 275 -2.76 -14.40 -4.14
N GLU A 276 -1.88 -14.03 -3.22
CA GLU A 276 -0.67 -13.22 -3.42
C GLU A 276 -0.94 -11.90 -4.17
N MET A 277 -2.06 -11.26 -3.87
CA MET A 277 -2.51 -10.04 -4.52
C MET A 277 -3.04 -9.04 -3.48
N ILE A 278 -3.08 -7.77 -3.85
CA ILE A 278 -3.83 -6.77 -3.10
C ILE A 278 -5.29 -6.94 -3.52
N LEU A 279 -6.18 -7.26 -2.59
CA LEU A 279 -7.60 -7.48 -2.84
C LEU A 279 -8.42 -6.37 -2.19
N PHE A 280 -9.39 -5.85 -2.93
CA PHE A 280 -10.30 -4.82 -2.45
C PHE A 280 -11.69 -4.94 -3.07
N ASP A 281 -12.68 -4.38 -2.39
CA ASP A 281 -14.05 -4.43 -2.89
C ASP A 281 -14.19 -3.51 -4.11
N HIS A 282 -14.89 -4.00 -5.13
CA HIS A 282 -15.36 -3.13 -6.21
C HIS A 282 -16.39 -2.17 -5.64
N LEU A 283 -16.28 -0.89 -6.01
CA LEU A 283 -17.13 0.17 -5.50
C LEU A 283 -18.04 0.72 -6.60
N GLU A 284 -19.34 0.54 -6.41
CA GLU A 284 -20.36 1.05 -7.32
C GLU A 284 -20.82 2.45 -6.90
N GLU A 285 -20.98 3.31 -7.90
CA GLU A 285 -21.45 4.67 -7.70
C GLU A 285 -22.97 4.68 -7.50
N MET A 286 -23.39 5.21 -6.36
CA MET A 286 -24.78 5.57 -6.10
C MET A 286 -24.91 7.09 -6.18
N GLY A 287 -26.01 7.54 -6.78
CA GLY A 287 -26.31 8.97 -6.93
C GLY A 287 -26.25 9.71 -5.58
N ALA A 288 -25.96 11.01 -5.65
CA ALA A 288 -25.82 11.85 -4.47
C ALA A 288 -27.06 11.72 -3.55
N GLN A 289 -26.82 11.44 -2.28
CA GLN A 289 -27.87 11.37 -1.28
C GLN A 289 -28.06 12.74 -0.62
N TYR A 290 -29.21 12.96 0.00
CA TYR A 290 -29.46 14.24 0.68
C TYR A 290 -28.43 14.46 1.79
N GLY A 291 -27.68 15.57 1.70
CA GLY A 291 -26.64 15.92 2.67
C GLY A 291 -25.21 15.47 2.32
N THR A 292 -25.00 14.76 1.21
CA THR A 292 -23.64 14.36 0.77
C THR A 292 -23.03 15.35 -0.22
N GLU A 293 -21.72 15.56 -0.12
CA GLU A 293 -20.94 16.33 -1.09
C GLU A 293 -20.57 15.42 -2.27
N GLY A 294 -21.54 15.13 -3.14
CA GLY A 294 -21.33 14.34 -4.36
C GLY A 294 -21.75 12.87 -4.24
N PRO A 295 -21.30 12.02 -5.19
CA PRO A 295 -21.68 10.62 -5.26
C PRO A 295 -21.22 9.83 -4.02
N GLN A 296 -21.88 8.71 -3.77
CA GLN A 296 -21.56 7.79 -2.67
C GLN A 296 -21.23 6.42 -3.23
N TYR A 297 -20.14 5.83 -2.73
CA TYR A 297 -19.63 4.57 -3.24
C TYR A 297 -19.86 3.44 -2.24
N TYR A 298 -20.40 2.32 -2.71
CA TYR A 298 -20.74 1.15 -1.91
C TYR A 298 -20.13 -0.13 -2.52
N PRO A 299 -19.70 -1.09 -1.69
CA PRO A 299 -19.23 -2.38 -2.20
C PRO A 299 -20.40 -3.17 -2.79
N ASP A 300 -20.22 -3.69 -4.00
CA ASP A 300 -21.24 -4.51 -4.70
C ASP A 300 -21.16 -6.02 -4.37
N GLY A 301 -20.14 -6.40 -3.59
CA GLY A 301 -19.86 -7.79 -3.20
C GLY A 301 -18.88 -8.52 -4.13
N THR A 302 -18.42 -7.87 -5.20
CA THR A 302 -17.34 -8.35 -6.05
C THR A 302 -16.00 -7.73 -5.65
N TYR A 303 -14.91 -8.29 -6.18
CA TYR A 303 -13.56 -7.90 -5.81
C TYR A 303 -12.72 -7.57 -7.03
N GLU A 304 -11.94 -6.52 -6.87
CA GLU A 304 -10.84 -6.10 -7.73
C GLU A 304 -9.51 -6.41 -7.06
N ALA A 305 -8.44 -6.39 -7.86
CA ALA A 305 -7.11 -6.61 -7.31
C ALA A 305 -6.01 -5.84 -8.01
N TYR A 306 -4.87 -5.76 -7.32
CA TYR A 306 -3.58 -5.54 -7.95
C TYR A 306 -2.70 -6.78 -7.76
N LYS A 307 -2.08 -7.25 -8.84
CA LYS A 307 -1.15 -8.39 -8.81
C LYS A 307 0.25 -7.96 -9.20
N LEU A 308 1.25 -8.37 -8.42
CA LEU A 308 2.64 -8.05 -8.70
C LEU A 308 3.14 -8.81 -9.93
N GLY A 309 3.58 -8.08 -10.95
CA GLY A 309 4.18 -8.58 -12.17
C GLY A 309 5.68 -8.85 -12.03
N ARG A 310 6.24 -9.56 -13.00
CA ARG A 310 7.70 -9.85 -13.06
C ARG A 310 8.54 -8.61 -13.34
N ASP A 311 7.91 -7.55 -13.86
CA ASP A 311 8.47 -6.22 -14.05
C ASP A 311 8.62 -5.43 -12.74
N GLY A 312 8.08 -5.95 -11.63
CA GLY A 312 8.11 -5.29 -10.32
C GLY A 312 7.00 -4.24 -10.14
N LEU A 313 5.98 -4.25 -11.00
CA LEU A 313 4.83 -3.35 -10.96
C LEU A 313 3.57 -4.12 -10.55
N TRP A 314 2.64 -3.44 -9.91
CA TRP A 314 1.34 -3.95 -9.50
C TRP A 314 0.33 -3.70 -10.63
N HIS A 315 -0.08 -4.76 -11.33
CA HIS A 315 -1.02 -4.68 -12.44
C HIS A 315 -2.45 -4.80 -11.93
N TYR A 316 -3.29 -3.83 -12.30
CA TYR A 316 -4.71 -3.83 -11.96
C TYR A 316 -5.45 -4.99 -12.62
N LEU A 317 -6.35 -5.63 -11.86
CA LEU A 317 -7.22 -6.71 -12.26
C LEU A 317 -8.65 -6.32 -11.91
N PRO A 318 -9.50 -5.98 -12.90
CA PRO A 318 -10.85 -5.47 -12.65
C PRO A 318 -11.82 -6.54 -12.12
N LYS A 319 -11.45 -7.83 -12.17
CA LYS A 319 -12.28 -8.90 -11.66
C LYS A 319 -11.44 -10.08 -11.21
N VAL A 320 -11.66 -10.52 -9.97
CA VAL A 320 -10.85 -11.58 -9.34
C VAL A 320 -11.54 -12.94 -9.37
N PHE A 321 -12.86 -13.00 -9.21
CA PHE A 321 -13.62 -14.24 -9.17
C PHE A 321 -14.66 -14.30 -10.28
N ASP A 322 -14.59 -15.36 -11.10
CA ASP A 322 -15.51 -15.61 -12.22
C ASP A 322 -16.51 -16.74 -11.94
N GLN A 323 -16.65 -17.15 -10.68
CA GLN A 323 -17.54 -18.25 -10.34
C GLN A 323 -19.01 -17.84 -10.47
N VAL A 324 -19.62 -18.21 -11.59
CA VAL A 324 -21.07 -18.27 -11.75
C VAL A 324 -21.50 -19.63 -11.22
N SER A 325 -22.32 -19.66 -10.16
CA SER A 325 -22.92 -20.90 -9.71
C SER A 325 -24.15 -21.20 -10.56
N ASP A 326 -24.10 -22.24 -11.38
CA ASP A 326 -25.23 -22.67 -12.22
C ASP A 326 -26.42 -23.18 -11.39
N THR A 327 -26.21 -23.47 -10.11
CA THR A 327 -27.25 -23.97 -9.20
C THR A 327 -27.20 -23.22 -7.87
N PRO A 328 -28.32 -22.64 -7.41
CA PRO A 328 -28.38 -22.01 -6.09
C PRO A 328 -27.88 -23.00 -5.02
N PRO A 329 -27.10 -22.55 -4.01
CA PRO A 329 -26.71 -23.42 -2.92
C PRO A 329 -27.97 -23.98 -2.26
N VAL A 330 -28.21 -25.27 -2.46
CA VAL A 330 -29.34 -25.96 -1.84
C VAL A 330 -29.02 -26.03 -0.35
N PRO A 331 -29.80 -25.36 0.53
CA PRO A 331 -29.58 -25.52 1.95
C PRO A 331 -29.72 -27.00 2.28
N ALA A 332 -28.75 -27.55 3.02
CA ALA A 332 -28.87 -28.91 3.53
C ALA A 332 -30.23 -29.01 4.25
N PRO A 333 -31.01 -30.09 4.03
CA PRO A 333 -32.28 -30.27 4.73
C PRO A 333 -32.02 -30.12 6.23
N LEU A 334 -32.75 -29.20 6.87
CA LEU A 334 -32.82 -29.19 8.32
C LEU A 334 -33.33 -30.58 8.72
N ASP A 335 -32.51 -31.36 9.41
CA ASP A 335 -32.92 -32.64 9.97
C ASP A 335 -34.23 -32.42 10.77
N GLU A 336 -35.35 -32.89 10.21
CA GLU A 336 -36.70 -32.79 10.78
C GLU A 336 -36.83 -33.49 12.16
N LYS A 337 -35.75 -34.12 12.66
CA LYS A 337 -35.73 -34.87 13.93
C LYS A 337 -35.72 -34.02 15.20
N HIS A 338 -35.67 -32.69 15.12
CA HIS A 338 -35.78 -31.82 16.29
C HIS A 338 -36.84 -30.72 16.14
N LYS A 339 -38.07 -31.07 15.76
CA LYS A 339 -39.23 -30.27 16.17
C LYS A 339 -39.42 -30.42 17.70
N ARG A 340 -38.67 -29.63 18.48
CA ARG A 340 -39.04 -29.38 19.88
C ARG A 340 -40.34 -28.60 19.85
N ASN A 341 -41.43 -29.25 20.23
CA ASN A 341 -42.72 -28.60 20.47
C ASN A 341 -42.54 -27.54 21.57
N LEU A 342 -42.39 -26.27 21.16
CA LEU A 342 -42.24 -25.11 22.04
C LEU A 342 -43.55 -24.61 22.64
N PHE A 343 -44.67 -25.29 22.40
CA PHE A 343 -45.94 -24.99 23.01
C PHE A 343 -46.54 -26.24 23.66
N LYS A 344 -46.21 -26.48 24.94
CA LYS A 344 -47.11 -27.24 25.82
C LYS A 344 -48.25 -26.30 26.21
N LYS A 345 -49.48 -26.63 25.78
CA LYS A 345 -50.71 -26.07 26.36
C LYS A 345 -50.74 -26.41 27.85
N GLN A 346 -51.14 -25.42 28.66
CA GLN A 346 -51.38 -25.52 30.11
C GLN A 346 -52.42 -26.58 30.45
#